data_AF-A0A536U5Q2-F1
#
_entry.id   AF-A0A536U5Q2-F1
#
_cell.length_a   1.000
_cell.length_b   1.000
_cell.length_c   1.000
_cell.angle_alpha   90.00
_cell.angle_beta   90.00
_cell.angle_gamma   90.00
#
_symmetry.space_group_name_H-M   'P 1'
#
loop_
_entity.id
_entity.type
_entity.pdbx_description
1 polymer ?
#
loop_
_entity_poly.entity_id
_entity_poly.type
_entity_poly.pdbx_seq_one_letter_code
_entity_poly.pdbx_strand_id
1 'polypeptide(L)'
;MPDIPELGFLSHSASLPWLLGAAVLASLGAILVLAGLTALFGLHPLRFVSRTLLGLLLISLGILEGTITVGIQGYRSLAREELAARIAVRPYGPQQFAATLRFPDGRMATYPISGDEIYVDARILKWHALANLLGLSTAYELDRVGGRFRAIEQERAAPRTLHPLGQQKPLDLFDLRKRYAFLAPFLDAEYGSAAFVPVNEPAELELRVSTTGLLIRPAAASKTVEKWLN
;
A
#
# COMPACT_ATOMS: atom_id res chain seq x y z
N MET A 1 -24.87 4.50 -0.28
CA MET A 1 -23.68 3.79 -0.81
C MET A 1 -23.20 2.92 0.32
N PRO A 2 -23.18 1.58 0.19
CA PRO A 2 -22.90 0.71 1.33
C PRO A 2 -21.43 0.87 1.75
N ASP A 3 -21.22 0.96 3.06
CA ASP A 3 -19.91 0.96 3.70
C ASP A 3 -19.14 -0.28 3.24
N ILE A 4 -18.03 -0.07 2.52
CA ILE A 4 -17.11 -1.16 2.18
C ILE A 4 -16.29 -1.38 3.45
N PRO A 5 -16.48 -2.48 4.20
CA PRO A 5 -15.67 -2.73 5.39
C PRO A 5 -14.21 -2.85 4.96
N GLU A 6 -13.32 -2.25 5.75
CA GLU A 6 -11.88 -2.24 5.49
C GLU A 6 -11.36 -3.65 5.16
N LEU A 7 -11.05 -3.87 3.88
CA LEU A 7 -10.53 -5.14 3.34
C LEU A 7 -9.10 -5.46 3.83
N GLY A 8 -8.53 -4.65 4.73
CA GLY A 8 -7.23 -4.87 5.35
C GLY A 8 -7.18 -6.16 6.17
N PHE A 9 -8.19 -6.38 7.02
CA PHE A 9 -8.24 -7.51 7.95
C PHE A 9 -8.34 -8.87 7.25
N LEU A 10 -9.09 -8.94 6.13
CA LEU A 10 -9.29 -10.18 5.35
C LEU A 10 -8.01 -10.67 4.66
N SER A 11 -7.03 -9.79 4.44
CA SER A 11 -5.80 -10.14 3.73
C SER A 11 -4.78 -10.88 4.59
N HIS A 12 -4.76 -10.62 5.90
CA HIS A 12 -3.88 -11.32 6.85
C HIS A 12 -4.44 -12.66 7.29
N SER A 13 -5.77 -12.77 7.44
CA SER A 13 -6.42 -14.05 7.74
C SER A 13 -6.29 -15.07 6.61
N ALA A 14 -6.13 -14.62 5.37
CA ALA A 14 -6.06 -15.49 4.20
C ALA A 14 -4.72 -16.23 4.06
N SER A 15 -3.60 -15.72 4.59
CA SER A 15 -2.26 -16.33 4.47
C SER A 15 -1.89 -17.22 5.66
N LEU A 16 -2.49 -16.97 6.84
CA LEU A 16 -2.27 -17.75 8.06
C LEU A 16 -2.41 -19.28 7.87
N PRO A 17 -3.45 -19.82 7.20
CA PRO A 17 -3.59 -21.28 7.05
C PRO A 17 -2.48 -21.90 6.20
N TRP A 18 -1.96 -21.19 5.19
CA TRP A 18 -0.88 -21.67 4.33
C TRP A 18 0.46 -21.68 5.05
N LEU A 19 0.74 -20.66 5.88
CA LEU A 19 1.93 -20.64 6.74
C LEU A 19 1.89 -21.75 7.79
N LEU A 20 0.71 -22.04 8.35
CA LEU A 20 0.53 -23.17 9.27
C LEU A 20 0.71 -24.51 8.55
N GLY A 21 0.19 -24.67 7.34
CA GLY A 21 0.42 -25.85 6.49
C GLY A 21 1.91 -26.11 6.24
N ALA A 22 2.63 -25.07 5.80
CA ALA A 22 4.07 -25.11 5.61
C ALA A 22 4.83 -25.51 6.90
N ALA A 23 4.43 -24.95 8.04
CA ALA A 23 5.03 -25.27 9.34
C ALA A 23 4.76 -26.73 9.76
N VAL A 24 3.56 -27.25 9.52
CA VAL A 24 3.19 -28.64 9.81
C VAL A 24 3.99 -29.61 8.92
N LEU A 25 4.13 -29.33 7.63
CA LEU A 25 4.94 -30.13 6.72
C LEU A 25 6.41 -30.17 7.12
N ALA A 26 6.98 -29.00 7.45
CA ALA A 26 8.36 -28.90 7.89
C ALA A 26 8.62 -29.65 9.22
N SER A 27 7.71 -29.52 10.18
CA SER A 27 7.83 -30.20 11.49
C SER A 27 7.60 -31.72 11.37
N LEU A 28 6.64 -32.17 10.56
CA LEU A 28 6.46 -33.60 10.28
C LEU A 28 7.69 -34.20 9.58
N GLY A 29 8.27 -33.47 8.62
CA GLY A 29 9.50 -33.87 7.95
C GLY A 29 10.70 -33.94 8.90
N ALA A 30 10.85 -32.97 9.80
CA ALA A 30 11.89 -32.97 10.83
C ALA A 30 11.77 -34.17 11.79
N ILE A 31 10.54 -34.49 12.22
CA ILE A 31 10.26 -35.67 13.05
C ILE A 31 10.68 -36.96 12.32
N LEU A 32 10.38 -37.08 11.02
CA LEU A 32 10.76 -38.25 10.22
C LEU A 32 12.28 -38.36 10.03
N VAL A 33 12.99 -37.25 9.84
CA VAL A 33 14.46 -37.25 9.79
C VAL A 33 15.05 -37.71 11.13
N LEU A 34 14.54 -37.21 12.26
CA LEU A 34 14.95 -37.64 13.59
C LEU A 34 14.66 -39.13 13.83
N ALA A 35 13.47 -39.62 13.42
CA ALA A 35 13.10 -41.03 13.50
C ALA A 35 13.87 -41.94 12.52
N GLY A 36 14.42 -41.36 11.45
CA GLY A 36 15.38 -42.00 10.57
C GLY A 36 16.72 -42.15 11.28
N LEU A 37 17.28 -41.07 11.82
CA LEU A 37 18.53 -41.04 12.58
C LEU A 37 18.54 -42.03 13.74
N THR A 38 17.44 -42.16 14.49
CA THR A 38 17.32 -43.17 15.56
C THR A 38 17.29 -44.61 15.03
N ALA A 39 16.75 -44.84 13.83
CA ALA A 39 16.77 -46.16 13.18
C ALA A 39 18.17 -46.57 12.66
N LEU A 40 19.07 -45.59 12.45
CA LEU A 40 20.47 -45.84 12.12
C LEU A 40 21.21 -46.52 13.29
N PHE A 41 20.93 -46.08 14.53
CA PHE A 41 21.47 -46.72 15.75
C PHE A 41 20.93 -48.14 15.96
N GLY A 42 19.78 -48.47 15.38
CA GLY A 42 19.17 -49.81 15.43
C GLY A 42 19.59 -50.76 14.29
N LEU A 43 20.60 -50.41 13.47
CA LEU A 43 21.08 -51.22 12.33
C LEU A 43 19.99 -51.54 11.27
N HIS A 44 19.00 -50.67 11.11
CA HIS A 44 17.93 -50.84 10.10
C HIS A 44 18.10 -49.86 8.91
N PRO A 45 19.01 -50.13 7.95
CA PRO A 45 19.37 -49.18 6.89
C PRO A 45 18.21 -48.82 5.96
N LEU A 46 17.32 -49.76 5.63
CA LEU A 46 16.14 -49.51 4.78
C LEU A 46 15.14 -48.54 5.44
N ARG A 47 14.94 -48.65 6.76
CA ARG A 47 14.07 -47.75 7.53
C ARG A 47 14.70 -46.37 7.69
N PHE A 48 16.02 -46.30 7.82
CA PHE A 48 16.76 -45.05 7.80
C PHE A 48 16.60 -44.32 6.46
N VAL A 49 16.90 -44.97 5.34
CA VAL A 49 16.85 -44.35 4.00
C VAL A 49 15.45 -43.85 3.67
N SER A 50 14.42 -44.69 3.85
CA SER A 50 13.03 -44.31 3.54
C SER A 50 12.52 -43.15 4.40
N ARG A 51 12.74 -43.18 5.72
CA ARG A 51 12.30 -42.11 6.64
C ARG A 51 13.04 -40.81 6.41
N THR A 52 14.35 -40.87 6.19
CA THR A 52 15.16 -39.67 5.94
C THR A 52 14.80 -39.05 4.59
N LEU A 53 14.63 -39.83 3.52
CA LEU A 53 14.21 -39.31 2.22
C LEU A 53 12.81 -38.68 2.27
N LEU A 54 11.84 -39.35 2.90
CA LEU A 54 10.50 -38.80 3.08
C LEU A 54 10.50 -37.54 3.94
N GLY A 55 11.30 -37.53 5.01
CA GLY A 55 11.44 -36.37 5.89
C GLY A 55 12.05 -35.17 5.17
N LEU A 56 13.13 -35.37 4.40
CA LEU A 56 13.74 -34.32 3.59
C LEU A 56 12.80 -33.80 2.49
N LEU A 57 12.00 -34.68 1.89
CA LEU A 57 10.99 -34.29 0.90
C LEU A 57 9.94 -33.38 1.54
N LEU A 58 9.40 -33.75 2.71
CA LEU A 58 8.40 -32.94 3.42
C LEU A 58 8.96 -31.60 3.90
N ILE A 59 10.20 -31.57 4.39
CA ILE A 59 10.89 -30.31 4.73
C ILE A 59 11.01 -29.42 3.48
N SER A 60 11.47 -29.98 2.36
CA SER A 60 11.64 -29.23 1.12
C SER A 60 10.31 -28.66 0.61
N LEU A 61 9.22 -29.44 0.70
CA LEU A 61 7.87 -28.99 0.36
C LEU A 61 7.39 -27.87 1.29
N GLY A 62 7.59 -28.01 2.60
CA GLY A 62 7.22 -26.97 3.57
C GLY A 62 7.99 -25.66 3.36
N ILE A 63 9.30 -25.73 3.08
CA ILE A 63 10.12 -24.55 2.76
C ILE A 63 9.64 -23.89 1.46
N LEU A 64 9.34 -24.69 0.43
CA LEU A 64 8.85 -24.19 -0.86
C LEU A 64 7.50 -23.48 -0.69
N GLU A 65 6.54 -24.12 -0.02
CA GLU A 65 5.22 -23.54 0.26
C GLU A 65 5.32 -22.24 1.08
N GLY A 66 6.14 -22.25 2.14
CA GLY A 66 6.38 -21.07 2.98
C GLY A 66 6.97 -19.91 2.16
N THR A 67 7.96 -20.20 1.32
CA THR A 67 8.61 -19.18 0.46
C THR A 67 7.63 -18.59 -0.54
N ILE A 68 6.82 -19.43 -1.21
CA ILE A 68 5.79 -18.98 -2.16
C ILE A 68 4.75 -18.10 -1.45
N THR A 69 4.29 -18.52 -0.27
CA THR A 69 3.28 -17.79 0.51
C THR A 69 3.78 -16.41 0.91
N VAL A 70 4.99 -16.33 1.46
CA VAL A 70 5.64 -15.06 1.83
C VAL A 70 5.86 -14.19 0.59
N GLY A 71 6.30 -14.76 -0.53
CA GLY A 71 6.50 -14.04 -1.79
C GLY A 71 5.20 -13.42 -2.32
N ILE A 72 4.11 -14.18 -2.36
CA ILE A 72 2.79 -13.70 -2.81
C ILE A 72 2.27 -12.62 -1.88
N GLN A 73 2.42 -12.78 -0.55
CA GLN A 73 1.97 -11.79 0.41
C GLN A 73 2.77 -10.48 0.29
N GLY A 74 4.09 -10.59 0.15
CA GLY A 74 4.97 -9.45 -0.12
C GLY A 74 4.54 -8.71 -1.38
N TYR A 75 4.34 -9.44 -2.48
CA TYR A 75 3.89 -8.86 -3.75
C TYR A 75 2.55 -8.12 -3.63
N ARG A 76 1.54 -8.73 -2.99
CA ARG A 76 0.24 -8.09 -2.76
C ARG A 76 0.34 -6.85 -1.89
N SER A 77 1.21 -6.86 -0.88
CA SER A 77 1.46 -5.68 -0.05
C SER A 77 2.10 -4.56 -0.86
N LEU A 78 3.05 -4.87 -1.74
CA LEU A 78 3.72 -3.89 -2.59
C LEU A 78 2.79 -3.31 -3.65
N ALA A 79 1.93 -4.13 -4.24
CA ALA A 79 0.98 -3.74 -5.27
C ALA A 79 -0.31 -3.08 -4.73
N ARG A 80 -0.44 -2.95 -3.40
CA ARG A 80 -1.63 -2.35 -2.80
C ARG A 80 -1.63 -0.84 -3.06
N GLU A 81 -2.69 -0.38 -3.70
CA GLU A 81 -3.01 1.03 -3.80
C GLU A 81 -4.26 1.32 -2.97
N GLU A 82 -4.20 2.29 -2.07
CA GLU A 82 -5.34 2.72 -1.27
C GLU A 82 -5.95 4.00 -1.88
N LEU A 83 -7.29 4.12 -1.86
CA LEU A 83 -7.96 5.35 -2.31
C LEU A 83 -7.87 6.40 -1.20
N ALA A 84 -7.08 7.45 -1.42
CA ALA A 84 -6.93 8.54 -0.45
C ALA A 84 -8.02 9.61 -0.61
N ALA A 85 -8.40 9.95 -1.84
CA ALA A 85 -9.53 10.84 -2.11
C ALA A 85 -10.04 10.66 -3.55
N ARG A 86 -11.30 10.99 -3.80
CA ARG A 86 -11.82 11.25 -5.15
C ARG A 86 -11.85 12.75 -5.40
N ILE A 87 -11.34 13.18 -6.54
CA ILE A 87 -11.24 14.58 -6.91
C ILE A 87 -12.12 14.83 -8.12
N ALA A 88 -13.09 15.73 -8.02
CA ALA A 88 -13.84 16.24 -9.15
C ALA A 88 -13.32 17.63 -9.51
N VAL A 89 -12.85 17.80 -10.74
CA VAL A 89 -12.27 19.06 -11.21
C VAL A 89 -13.22 19.72 -12.21
N ARG A 90 -13.44 21.03 -12.05
CA ARG A 90 -14.28 21.84 -12.94
C ARG A 90 -13.58 23.16 -13.29
N PRO A 91 -13.04 23.28 -14.51
CA PRO A 91 -12.55 24.56 -15.03
C PRO A 91 -13.68 25.59 -15.15
N TYR A 92 -13.40 26.85 -14.82
CA TYR A 92 -14.36 27.95 -14.96
C TYR A 92 -13.74 29.24 -15.52
N GLY A 93 -12.43 29.27 -15.76
CA GLY A 93 -11.73 30.38 -16.40
C GLY A 93 -10.32 29.98 -16.84
N PRO A 94 -9.59 30.88 -17.52
CA PRO A 94 -8.20 30.63 -17.89
C PRO A 94 -7.36 30.34 -16.65
N GLN A 95 -6.76 29.15 -16.59
CA GLN A 95 -5.93 28.70 -15.46
C GLN A 95 -6.66 28.79 -14.10
N GLN A 96 -7.99 28.64 -14.11
CA GLN A 96 -8.83 28.69 -12.91
C GLN A 96 -9.84 27.55 -12.92
N PHE A 97 -9.84 26.77 -11.84
CA PHE A 97 -10.71 25.62 -11.69
C PHE A 97 -11.07 25.39 -10.22
N ALA A 98 -12.20 24.73 -10.00
CA ALA A 98 -12.60 24.27 -8.67
C ALA A 98 -12.29 22.78 -8.55
N ALA A 99 -11.61 22.37 -7.47
CA ALA A 99 -11.36 20.97 -7.14
C ALA A 99 -12.19 20.58 -5.92
N THR A 100 -13.09 19.61 -6.10
CA THR A 100 -13.88 19.04 -5.01
C THR A 100 -13.28 17.70 -4.60
N LEU A 101 -12.73 17.64 -3.38
CA LEU A 101 -12.16 16.42 -2.80
C LEU A 101 -13.20 15.74 -1.94
N ARG A 102 -13.38 14.43 -2.14
CA ARG A 102 -14.22 13.53 -1.35
C ARG A 102 -13.34 12.46 -0.72
N PHE A 103 -13.33 12.42 0.59
CA PHE A 103 -12.53 11.47 1.36
C PHE A 103 -13.32 10.20 1.68
N PRO A 104 -12.65 9.06 1.93
CA PRO A 104 -13.31 7.82 2.34
C PRO A 104 -14.15 7.94 3.61
N ASP A 105 -13.80 8.85 4.51
CA ASP A 105 -14.54 9.16 5.75
C ASP A 105 -15.83 9.97 5.53
N GLY A 106 -16.20 10.22 4.27
CA GLY A 106 -17.40 10.97 3.90
C GLY A 106 -17.23 12.49 3.87
N ARG A 107 -16.08 13.03 4.30
CA ARG A 107 -15.81 14.46 4.21
C ARG A 107 -15.73 14.91 2.76
N MET A 108 -16.20 16.13 2.52
CA MET A 108 -16.12 16.76 1.22
C MET A 108 -15.74 18.23 1.39
N ALA A 109 -14.80 18.70 0.56
CA ALA A 109 -14.40 20.10 0.52
C ALA A 109 -14.11 20.52 -0.92
N THR A 110 -14.50 21.74 -1.25
CA THR A 110 -14.27 22.34 -2.57
C THR A 110 -13.30 23.50 -2.44
N TYR A 111 -12.25 23.48 -3.26
CA TYR A 111 -11.19 24.47 -3.24
C TYR A 111 -11.12 25.20 -4.60
N PRO A 112 -11.15 26.54 -4.61
CA PRO A 112 -10.82 27.31 -5.79
C PRO A 112 -9.29 27.27 -5.98
N ILE A 113 -8.87 26.95 -7.20
CA ILE A 113 -7.47 26.72 -7.54
C ILE A 113 -7.13 27.51 -8.81
N SER A 114 -5.95 28.11 -8.80
CA SER A 114 -5.33 28.79 -9.93
C SER A 114 -4.07 28.04 -10.36
N GLY A 115 -4.02 27.63 -11.62
CA GLY A 115 -2.95 26.83 -12.21
C GLY A 115 -3.40 26.10 -13.48
N ASP A 116 -2.44 25.47 -14.16
CA ASP A 116 -2.70 24.59 -15.32
C ASP A 116 -2.97 23.14 -14.89
N GLU A 117 -2.45 22.75 -13.73
CA GLU A 117 -2.46 21.38 -13.24
C GLU A 117 -2.93 21.37 -11.79
N ILE A 118 -3.73 20.36 -11.43
CA ILE A 118 -4.02 20.08 -10.03
C ILE A 118 -2.78 19.43 -9.40
N TYR A 119 -2.41 19.90 -8.22
CA TYR A 119 -1.27 19.44 -7.44
C TYR A 119 -1.76 18.97 -6.07
N VAL A 120 -1.39 17.77 -5.66
CA VAL A 120 -1.66 17.24 -4.31
C VAL A 120 -0.37 16.71 -3.72
N ASP A 121 -0.12 17.05 -2.46
CA ASP A 121 1.07 16.66 -1.70
C ASP A 121 0.68 15.83 -0.46
N ALA A 122 1.54 14.91 -0.08
CA ALA A 122 1.39 14.05 1.08
C ALA A 122 2.72 13.72 1.74
N ARG A 123 2.66 13.48 3.05
CA ARG A 123 3.75 12.88 3.81
C ARG A 123 3.53 11.39 3.91
N ILE A 124 4.57 10.63 3.60
CA ILE A 124 4.54 9.16 3.60
C ILE A 124 5.57 8.64 4.61
N LEU A 125 5.12 7.74 5.46
CA LEU A 125 5.95 6.99 6.39
C LEU A 125 5.94 5.52 5.97
N LYS A 126 7.10 5.05 5.53
CA LYS A 126 7.29 3.70 5.00
C LYS A 126 8.01 2.83 6.02
N TRP A 127 7.36 1.75 6.42
CA TRP A 127 7.95 0.72 7.26
C TRP A 127 8.78 -0.28 6.45
N HIS A 128 9.74 -0.92 7.11
CA HIS A 128 10.55 -1.99 6.53
C HIS A 128 9.69 -3.19 6.15
N ALA A 129 10.11 -3.97 5.15
CA ALA A 129 9.35 -5.12 4.65
C ALA A 129 8.94 -6.12 5.74
N LEU A 130 9.75 -6.30 6.78
CA LEU A 130 9.45 -7.19 7.92
C LEU A 130 8.30 -6.65 8.80
N ALA A 131 8.17 -5.33 8.94
CA ALA A 131 7.05 -4.71 9.64
C ALA A 131 5.74 -4.81 8.83
N ASN A 132 5.83 -4.80 7.49
CA ASN A 132 4.67 -5.07 6.62
C ASN A 132 4.13 -6.50 6.83
N LEU A 133 5.00 -7.49 7.07
CA LEU A 133 4.57 -8.86 7.43
C LEU A 133 3.77 -8.88 8.74
N LEU A 134 4.06 -7.97 9.68
CA LEU A 134 3.34 -7.82 10.95
C LEU A 134 2.06 -6.97 10.84
N GLY A 135 1.72 -6.51 9.62
CA GLY A 135 0.51 -5.71 9.37
C GLY A 135 0.65 -4.21 9.56
N LEU A 136 1.88 -3.72 9.77
CA LEU A 136 2.16 -2.30 9.70
C LEU A 136 2.29 -1.90 8.23
N SER A 137 1.24 -1.35 7.63
CA SER A 137 1.29 -0.80 6.27
C SER A 137 1.81 0.63 6.25
N THR A 138 2.22 1.10 5.06
CA THR A 138 2.60 2.50 4.83
C THR A 138 1.55 3.45 5.39
N ALA A 139 1.97 4.34 6.28
CA ALA A 139 1.10 5.40 6.79
C ALA A 139 1.24 6.64 5.92
N TYR A 140 0.13 7.29 5.60
CA TYR A 140 0.12 8.51 4.79
C TYR A 140 -0.73 9.59 5.41
N GLU A 141 -0.38 10.83 5.09
CA GLU A 141 -1.18 11.99 5.42
C GLU A 141 -1.14 13.00 4.27
N LEU A 142 -2.31 13.40 3.78
CA LEU A 142 -2.43 14.43 2.76
C LEU A 142 -2.15 15.79 3.41
N ASP A 143 -1.17 16.52 2.86
CA ASP A 143 -0.70 17.78 3.44
C ASP A 143 -1.44 18.97 2.83
N ARG A 144 -1.44 19.09 1.50
CA ARG A 144 -2.02 20.24 0.80
C ARG A 144 -2.49 19.89 -0.62
N VAL A 145 -3.44 20.69 -1.12
CA VAL A 145 -3.88 20.69 -2.51
C VAL A 145 -3.73 22.10 -3.10
N GLY A 146 -3.39 22.18 -4.38
CA GLY A 146 -3.20 23.45 -5.05
C GLY A 146 -3.12 23.34 -6.56
N GLY A 147 -2.74 24.47 -7.17
CA GLY A 147 -2.52 24.59 -8.59
C GLY A 147 -1.05 24.74 -8.90
N ARG A 148 -0.61 24.08 -9.98
CA ARG A 148 0.73 24.21 -10.52
C ARG A 148 0.65 24.81 -11.92
N PHE A 149 1.46 25.82 -12.17
CA PHE A 149 1.66 26.39 -13.49
C PHE A 149 2.77 25.61 -14.21
N ARG A 150 2.59 25.38 -15.51
CA ARG A 150 3.60 24.68 -16.30
C ARG A 150 4.82 25.55 -16.59
N ALA A 151 4.59 26.83 -16.84
CA ALA A 151 5.65 27.81 -17.09
C ALA A 151 6.27 28.25 -15.76
N ILE A 152 7.60 28.18 -15.66
CA ILE A 152 8.33 28.55 -14.43
C ILE A 152 8.15 30.04 -14.13
N GLU A 153 8.07 30.87 -15.17
CA GLU A 153 7.85 32.30 -15.09
C GLU A 153 6.49 32.61 -14.45
N GLN A 154 5.46 31.85 -14.82
CA GLN A 154 4.12 31.96 -14.23
C GLN A 154 4.10 31.41 -12.81
N GLU A 155 4.72 30.26 -12.53
CA GLU A 155 4.78 29.71 -11.16
C GLU A 155 5.47 30.67 -10.17
N ARG A 156 6.37 31.54 -10.66
CA ARG A 156 7.05 32.57 -9.86
C ARG A 156 6.23 33.84 -9.67
N ALA A 157 5.49 34.27 -10.70
CA ALA A 157 4.83 35.58 -10.72
C ALA A 157 3.33 35.52 -10.40
N ALA A 158 2.66 34.40 -10.69
CA ALA A 158 1.23 34.26 -10.52
C ALA A 158 0.86 33.96 -9.04
N PRO A 159 -0.37 34.33 -8.61
CA PRO A 159 -0.85 33.99 -7.27
C PRO A 159 -0.94 32.48 -7.08
N ARG A 160 -0.17 31.93 -6.13
CA ARG A 160 -0.23 30.51 -5.79
C ARG A 160 -1.44 30.21 -4.92
N THR A 161 -2.16 29.13 -5.25
CA THR A 161 -3.28 28.62 -4.46
C THR A 161 -2.87 27.31 -3.81
N LEU A 162 -2.75 27.31 -2.49
CA LEU A 162 -2.41 26.14 -1.68
C LEU A 162 -3.36 26.08 -0.49
N HIS A 163 -4.10 24.99 -0.37
CA HIS A 163 -5.06 24.75 0.69
C HIS A 163 -4.60 23.54 1.51
N PRO A 164 -4.52 23.65 2.85
CA PRO A 164 -4.15 22.53 3.69
C PRO A 164 -5.23 21.44 3.66
N LEU A 165 -4.81 20.18 3.58
CA LEU A 165 -5.67 19.00 3.68
C LEU A 165 -5.53 18.28 5.03
N GLY A 166 -4.44 18.54 5.75
CA GLY A 166 -4.13 17.91 7.04
C GLY A 166 -5.17 18.22 8.11
N GLN A 167 -5.41 17.26 9.00
CA GLN A 167 -6.20 17.46 10.22
C GLN A 167 -5.28 17.46 11.45
N GLN A 168 -5.70 18.13 12.52
CA GLN A 168 -5.14 17.88 13.84
C GLN A 168 -5.69 16.54 14.35
N LYS A 169 -4.86 15.48 14.28
CA LYS A 169 -5.20 14.18 14.87
C LYS A 169 -4.77 14.16 16.34
N PRO A 170 -5.59 13.62 17.26
CA PRO A 170 -5.20 13.45 18.66
C PRO A 170 -4.03 12.46 18.82
N LEU A 171 -3.84 11.57 17.83
CA LEU A 171 -2.70 10.66 17.74
C LEU A 171 -2.11 10.74 16.33
N ASP A 172 -0.95 11.40 16.18
CA ASP A 172 -0.20 11.44 14.94
C ASP A 172 0.90 10.35 14.96
N LEU A 173 0.87 9.42 14.00
CA LEU A 173 1.87 8.37 13.87
C LEU A 173 3.27 8.94 13.62
N PHE A 174 3.37 10.10 12.96
CA PHE A 174 4.63 10.80 12.76
C PHE A 174 5.21 11.30 14.09
N ASP A 175 4.36 11.75 15.01
CA ASP A 175 4.76 12.19 16.35
C ASP A 175 4.97 11.01 17.31
N LEU A 176 4.18 9.94 17.18
CA LEU A 176 4.38 8.70 17.92
C LEU A 176 5.75 8.10 17.60
N ARG A 177 6.17 8.16 16.33
CA ARG A 177 7.54 7.84 15.91
C ARG A 177 8.58 8.73 16.59
N LYS A 178 8.39 10.05 16.65
CA LYS A 178 9.36 10.95 17.35
C LYS A 178 9.47 10.60 18.83
N ARG A 179 8.35 10.18 19.43
CA ARG A 179 8.26 9.87 20.85
C ARG A 179 8.93 8.54 21.22
N TYR A 180 8.97 7.57 20.31
CA TYR A 180 9.47 6.22 20.58
C TYR A 180 10.63 5.81 19.69
N ALA A 181 11.86 6.02 20.16
CA ALA A 181 13.09 5.70 19.44
C ALA A 181 13.26 4.20 19.09
N PHE A 182 12.60 3.29 19.81
CA PHE A 182 12.65 1.85 19.53
C PHE A 182 12.00 1.47 18.18
N LEU A 183 11.19 2.35 17.59
CA LEU A 183 10.56 2.14 16.28
C LEU A 183 11.50 2.46 15.12
N ALA A 184 12.62 3.15 15.35
CA ALA A 184 13.54 3.59 14.32
C ALA A 184 14.14 2.45 13.46
N PRO A 185 14.53 1.28 14.00
CA PRO A 185 15.08 0.18 13.20
C PRO A 185 14.06 -0.45 12.24
N PHE A 186 12.77 -0.20 12.44
CA PHE A 186 11.70 -0.74 11.59
C PHE A 186 11.26 0.24 10.51
N LEU A 187 11.81 1.45 10.48
CA LEU A 187 11.50 2.46 9.48
C LEU A 187 12.44 2.32 8.27
N ASP A 188 11.87 2.35 7.07
CA ASP A 188 12.64 2.39 5.83
C ASP A 188 12.89 3.85 5.40
N ALA A 189 11.82 4.65 5.29
CA ALA A 189 11.92 6.05 4.87
C ALA A 189 10.75 6.93 5.35
N GLU A 190 11.02 8.21 5.56
CA GLU A 190 10.03 9.29 5.69
C GLU A 190 10.28 10.28 4.55
N TYR A 191 9.29 10.51 3.68
CA TYR A 191 9.45 11.37 2.51
C TYR A 191 8.13 12.05 2.09
N GLY A 192 8.26 13.16 1.36
CA GLY A 192 7.14 13.84 0.73
C GLY A 192 6.86 13.26 -0.66
N SER A 193 5.60 13.09 -1.01
CA SER A 193 5.17 12.64 -2.32
C SER A 193 4.07 13.54 -2.85
N ALA A 194 4.27 14.03 -4.08
CA ALA A 194 3.30 14.87 -4.74
C ALA A 194 2.93 14.30 -6.11
N ALA A 195 1.65 14.39 -6.44
CA ALA A 195 1.11 14.00 -7.74
C ALA A 195 0.40 15.19 -8.38
N PHE A 196 0.53 15.31 -9.70
CA PHE A 196 -0.09 16.39 -10.46
C PHE A 196 -0.66 15.90 -11.78
N VAL A 197 -1.78 16.49 -12.20
CA VAL A 197 -2.48 16.16 -13.45
C VAL A 197 -2.98 17.42 -14.13
N PRO A 198 -2.85 17.54 -15.47
CA PRO A 198 -3.41 18.65 -16.23
C PRO A 198 -4.91 18.80 -16.09
N VAL A 199 -5.37 20.05 -16.01
CA VAL A 199 -6.79 20.40 -15.94
C VAL A 199 -7.18 21.13 -17.22
N ASN A 200 -7.51 20.36 -18.26
CA ASN A 200 -7.97 20.92 -19.53
C ASN A 200 -9.49 20.92 -19.65
N GLU A 201 -10.14 19.93 -19.02
CA GLU A 201 -11.58 19.68 -19.11
C GLU A 201 -12.13 19.19 -17.76
N PRO A 202 -13.46 19.22 -17.55
CA PRO A 202 -14.06 18.63 -16.37
C PRO A 202 -13.76 17.13 -16.27
N ALA A 203 -13.19 16.70 -15.14
CA ALA A 203 -12.79 15.30 -14.96
C ALA A 203 -13.03 14.81 -13.53
N GLU A 204 -13.33 13.51 -13.40
CA GLU A 204 -13.25 12.78 -12.13
C GLU A 204 -11.94 12.02 -12.04
N LEU A 205 -11.18 12.26 -10.98
CA LEU A 205 -9.89 11.67 -10.70
C LEU A 205 -9.92 10.91 -9.37
N GLU A 206 -9.15 9.85 -9.27
CA GLU A 206 -8.85 9.12 -8.05
C GLU A 206 -7.42 9.45 -7.62
N LEU A 207 -7.28 10.00 -6.42
CA LEU A 207 -6.02 10.11 -5.71
C LEU A 207 -5.80 8.84 -4.91
N ARG A 208 -4.70 8.15 -5.18
CA ARG A 208 -4.33 6.89 -4.55
C ARG A 208 -2.95 6.98 -3.92
N VAL A 209 -2.76 6.21 -2.87
CA VAL A 209 -1.47 6.04 -2.20
C VAL A 209 -0.99 4.62 -2.46
N SER A 210 0.22 4.49 -2.99
CA SER A 210 0.91 3.22 -3.19
C SER A 210 2.09 3.11 -2.22
N THR A 211 2.82 2.00 -2.33
CA THR A 211 4.09 1.82 -1.60
C THR A 211 5.21 2.75 -2.07
N THR A 212 5.07 3.36 -3.25
CA THR A 212 6.08 4.25 -3.87
C THR A 212 5.71 5.73 -3.84
N GLY A 213 4.45 6.08 -3.55
CA GLY A 213 4.03 7.48 -3.53
C GLY A 213 2.55 7.70 -3.77
N LEU A 214 2.21 8.95 -4.05
CA LEU A 214 0.90 9.35 -4.57
C LEU A 214 0.79 9.07 -6.07
N LEU A 215 -0.42 8.69 -6.46
CA LEU A 215 -0.81 8.48 -7.86
C LEU A 215 -2.17 9.14 -8.08
N ILE A 216 -2.33 9.87 -9.19
CA ILE A 216 -3.62 10.38 -9.62
C ILE A 216 -3.97 9.73 -10.95
N ARG A 217 -5.19 9.20 -11.06
CA ARG A 217 -5.69 8.56 -12.30
C ARG A 217 -7.14 8.93 -12.57
N PRO A 218 -7.61 8.92 -13.84
CA PRO A 218 -9.03 9.06 -14.14
C PRO A 218 -9.86 8.00 -13.40
N ALA A 219 -11.00 8.41 -12.84
CA ALA A 219 -11.91 7.50 -12.18
C ALA A 219 -12.42 6.43 -13.16
N ALA A 220 -12.57 5.18 -12.70
CA ALA A 220 -13.01 4.09 -13.58
C ALA A 220 -14.38 4.36 -14.24
N ALA A 221 -15.24 5.15 -13.58
CA ALA A 221 -16.54 5.57 -14.11
C ALA A 221 -16.41 6.46 -15.36
N SER A 222 -15.42 7.36 -15.43
CA SER A 222 -15.24 8.24 -16.61
C SER A 222 -14.74 7.46 -17.82
N LYS A 223 -13.80 6.52 -17.61
CA LYS A 223 -13.32 5.59 -18.67
C LYS A 223 -14.43 4.73 -19.27
N THR A 224 -15.42 4.36 -18.44
CA THR A 224 -16.52 3.50 -18.90
C THR A 224 -17.45 4.26 -19.84
N VAL A 225 -17.75 5.54 -19.56
CA VAL A 225 -18.62 6.37 -20.42
C VAL A 225 -17.95 6.68 -21.75
N GLU A 226 -16.66 7.00 -21.76
CA GLU A 226 -15.89 7.30 -22.97
C GLU A 226 -15.80 6.09 -23.93
N LYS A 227 -15.73 4.87 -23.39
CA LYS A 227 -15.71 3.62 -24.17
C LYS A 227 -17.03 3.32 -24.89
N TRP A 228 -18.15 3.90 -24.47
CA TRP A 228 -19.46 3.71 -25.15
C TRP A 228 -19.75 4.76 -26.21
N LEU A 229 -19.01 5.87 -26.22
CA LEU A 229 -19.19 6.99 -27.15
C LEU A 229 -18.24 6.93 -28.36
N ASN A 230 -17.30 5.97 -28.37
CA ASN A 230 -16.42 5.61 -29.48
C ASN A 230 -16.74 4.21 -30.00
#